data_AF-A0A7W1CFL6-F1
#
_entry.id   AF-A0A7W1CFL6-F1
#
_cell.length_a   1.000
_cell.length_b   1.000
_cell.length_c   1.000
_cell.angle_alpha   90.00
_cell.angle_beta   90.00
_cell.angle_gamma   90.00
#
_symmetry.space_group_name_H-M   'P 1'
#
loop_
_entity.id
_entity.type
_entity.pdbx_description
1 polymer ?
#
loop_
_entity_poly.entity_id
_entity_poly.type
_entity_poly.pdbx_seq_one_letter_code
_entity_poly.pdbx_strand_id
1 'polypeptide(L)'
;MNKTDKKSNKELILEVTQEEYDEAMKKGWNDDDIHKPGKYRYRRTKRVIKPSEAKVKITMWVDGDILMHFQKRASEPHAAPYQTQINAELRKIMESDLLNDNPKLSKDVKNLASNKDFIRAVAEQIKELEIV
;
A
#
# COMPACT_ATOMS: atom_id res chain seq x y z
N MET A 1 -12.80 35.71 -29.21
CA MET A 1 -13.21 34.31 -28.94
C MET A 1 -12.32 33.75 -27.83
N ASN A 2 -12.83 32.77 -27.08
CA ASN A 2 -12.20 31.98 -26.00
C ASN A 2 -12.43 32.52 -24.57
N LYS A 3 -13.64 32.24 -24.09
CA LYS A 3 -14.02 32.21 -22.68
C LYS A 3 -13.32 31.02 -22.01
N THR A 4 -12.49 31.27 -21.01
CA THR A 4 -12.03 30.22 -20.08
C THR A 4 -13.09 30.08 -18.99
N ASP A 5 -14.01 29.13 -19.20
CA ASP A 5 -15.04 28.78 -18.22
C ASP A 5 -14.38 28.24 -16.93
N LYS A 6 -14.32 29.09 -15.90
CA LYS A 6 -14.11 28.68 -14.50
C LYS A 6 -15.23 27.70 -14.15
N LYS A 7 -14.97 26.39 -14.20
CA LYS A 7 -15.87 25.36 -13.67
C LYS A 7 -16.05 25.63 -12.18
N SER A 8 -17.23 26.16 -11.83
CA SER A 8 -17.64 26.40 -10.46
C SER A 8 -17.63 25.08 -9.70
N ASN A 9 -16.95 25.09 -8.55
CA ASN A 9 -16.88 23.99 -7.62
C ASN A 9 -18.28 23.81 -7.01
N LYS A 10 -19.16 23.03 -7.66
CA LYS A 10 -20.55 22.81 -7.22
C LYS A 10 -20.55 22.16 -5.83
N GLU A 11 -20.95 22.93 -4.82
CA GLU A 11 -21.24 22.41 -3.49
C GLU A 11 -22.40 21.42 -3.58
N LEU A 12 -22.24 20.23 -3.00
CA LEU A 12 -23.28 19.21 -2.99
C LEU A 12 -23.94 19.27 -1.60
N ILE A 13 -25.20 19.70 -1.55
CA ILE A 13 -25.98 19.75 -0.30
C ILE A 13 -26.83 18.49 -0.27
N LEU A 14 -26.65 17.67 0.76
CA LEU A 14 -27.53 16.54 1.08
C LEU A 14 -28.44 16.99 2.22
N GLU A 15 -29.75 16.92 2.03
CA GLU A 15 -30.71 17.12 3.10
C GLU A 15 -31.24 15.75 3.48
N VAL A 16 -31.04 15.35 4.73
CA VAL A 16 -31.59 14.12 5.28
C VAL A 16 -32.78 14.49 6.15
N THR A 17 -33.95 13.98 5.79
CA THR A 17 -35.18 14.19 6.55
C THR A 17 -35.29 13.20 7.71
N GLN A 18 -36.13 13.51 8.71
CA GLN A 18 -36.37 12.62 9.84
C GLN A 18 -36.99 11.28 9.39
N GLU A 19 -37.88 11.33 8.41
CA GLU A 19 -38.58 10.17 7.87
C GLU A 19 -37.60 9.21 7.18
N GLU A 20 -36.68 9.72 6.36
CA GLU A 20 -35.65 8.92 5.70
C GLU A 20 -34.68 8.27 6.70
N TYR A 21 -34.36 8.95 7.79
CA TYR A 21 -33.54 8.41 8.87
C TYR A 21 -34.26 7.26 9.60
N ASP A 22 -35.54 7.44 9.93
CA ASP A 22 -36.33 6.42 10.64
C ASP A 22 -36.60 5.19 9.75
N GLU A 23 -36.78 5.39 8.45
CA GLU A 23 -36.86 4.30 7.48
C GLU A 23 -35.54 3.54 7.35
N ALA A 24 -34.40 4.24 7.33
CA ALA A 24 -33.09 3.62 7.30
C ALA A 24 -32.81 2.80 8.57
N MET A 25 -33.20 3.31 9.73
CA MET A 25 -33.12 2.59 11.01
C MET A 25 -34.01 1.33 11.01
N LYS A 26 -35.23 1.40 10.46
CA LYS A 26 -36.09 0.21 10.28
C LYS A 26 -35.51 -0.82 9.33
N LYS A 27 -34.72 -0.37 8.35
CA LYS A 27 -34.03 -1.22 7.37
C LYS A 27 -32.79 -1.92 7.96
N GLY A 28 -32.48 -1.69 9.23
CA GLY A 28 -31.37 -2.33 9.96
C GLY A 28 -30.02 -1.64 9.77
N TRP A 29 -30.01 -0.37 9.33
CA TRP A 29 -28.81 0.44 9.30
C TRP A 29 -28.57 1.02 10.70
N ASN A 30 -27.33 1.03 11.16
CA ASN A 30 -26.99 1.59 12.47
C ASN A 30 -26.69 3.10 12.38
N ASP A 31 -26.72 3.80 13.51
CA ASP A 31 -26.48 5.26 13.59
C ASP A 31 -25.12 5.70 13.02
N ASP A 32 -24.14 4.79 12.99
CA ASP A 32 -22.80 5.05 12.42
C ASP A 32 -22.79 4.99 10.88
N ASP A 33 -23.76 4.31 10.26
CA ASP A 33 -23.83 4.08 8.81
C ASP A 33 -24.67 5.13 8.07
N ILE A 34 -25.44 5.95 8.81
CA ILE A 34 -26.38 6.91 8.24
C ILE A 34 -26.14 8.33 8.78
N HIS A 35 -26.37 9.31 7.91
CA HIS A 35 -26.35 10.70 8.32
C HIS A 35 -27.58 11.02 9.16
N LYS A 36 -27.37 11.67 10.31
CA LYS A 36 -28.46 12.15 11.17
C LYS A 36 -29.32 13.18 10.42
N PRO A 37 -30.59 13.36 10.78
CA PRO A 37 -31.45 14.36 10.14
C PRO A 37 -30.80 15.75 10.15
N GLY A 38 -30.70 16.38 8.98
CA GLY A 38 -29.98 17.64 8.83
C GLY A 38 -29.46 17.92 7.43
N LYS A 39 -28.86 19.11 7.26
CA LYS A 39 -28.28 19.57 5.98
C LYS A 39 -26.76 19.43 6.00
N TYR A 40 -26.23 18.55 5.16
CA TYR A 40 -24.81 18.29 5.04
C TYR A 40 -24.25 18.93 3.78
N ARG A 41 -23.18 19.71 3.94
CA ARG A 41 -22.46 20.33 2.82
C ARG A 41 -21.24 19.50 2.48
N TYR A 42 -21.22 18.89 1.30
CA TYR A 42 -20.07 18.17 0.79
C TYR A 42 -19.34 18.99 -0.26
N ARG A 43 -18.02 18.95 -0.16
CA ARG A 43 -17.11 19.41 -1.21
C ARG A 43 -16.56 18.19 -1.93
N ARG A 44 -16.89 18.04 -3.22
CA ARG A 44 -16.21 17.07 -4.08
C ARG A 44 -14.75 17.48 -4.24
N THR A 45 -13.86 16.95 -3.41
CA THR A 45 -12.43 17.09 -3.66
C THR A 45 -12.04 16.07 -4.72
N LYS A 46 -11.69 16.53 -5.93
CA LYS A 46 -10.90 15.71 -6.85
C LYS A 46 -9.45 15.68 -6.34
N ARG A 47 -9.20 15.07 -5.17
CA ARG A 47 -7.84 14.64 -4.84
C ARG A 47 -7.59 13.36 -5.62
N VAL A 48 -7.06 13.52 -6.84
CA VAL A 48 -6.23 12.46 -7.41
C VAL A 48 -5.03 12.40 -6.47
N ILE A 49 -5.05 11.46 -5.53
CA ILE A 49 -3.88 11.14 -4.73
C ILE A 49 -2.92 10.52 -5.74
N LYS A 50 -2.10 11.36 -6.39
CA LYS A 50 -0.86 10.86 -6.95
C LYS A 50 -0.13 10.24 -5.76
N PRO A 51 0.37 9.00 -5.83
CA PRO A 51 1.35 8.52 -4.88
C PRO A 51 2.63 9.33 -5.13
N SER A 52 2.62 10.61 -4.75
CA SER A 52 3.83 11.35 -4.45
C SER A 52 4.52 10.59 -3.32
N GLU A 53 5.82 10.73 -3.24
CA GLU A 53 6.77 10.19 -2.24
C GLU A 53 6.43 10.51 -0.75
N ALA A 54 5.19 10.90 -0.46
CA ALA A 54 4.62 11.10 0.84
C ALA A 54 4.51 9.78 1.59
N LYS A 55 5.13 9.72 2.76
CA LYS A 55 4.92 8.66 3.76
C LYS A 55 3.42 8.61 4.09
N VAL A 56 2.80 7.46 3.83
CA VAL A 56 1.39 7.21 4.18
C VAL A 56 1.36 6.57 5.57
N LYS A 57 0.53 7.11 6.47
CA LYS A 57 0.22 6.47 7.75
C LYS A 57 -1.05 5.64 7.58
N ILE A 58 -0.95 4.35 7.86
CA ILE A 58 -2.10 3.45 7.96
C ILE A 58 -2.26 3.02 9.41
N THR A 59 -3.50 2.79 9.83
CA THR A 59 -3.83 2.16 11.11
C THR A 59 -4.42 0.80 10.78
N MET A 60 -3.76 -0.27 11.20
CA MET A 60 -4.22 -1.65 11.01
C MET A 60 -3.91 -2.47 12.24
N TRP A 61 -4.71 -3.52 12.45
CA TRP A 61 -4.40 -4.55 13.43
C TRP A 61 -3.34 -5.49 12.86
N VAL A 62 -2.34 -5.80 13.67
CA VAL A 62 -1.26 -6.74 13.35
C VAL A 62 -1.17 -7.70 14.53
N ASP A 63 -0.89 -8.97 14.26
CA ASP A 63 -0.75 -9.97 15.31
C ASP A 63 0.41 -9.61 16.26
N GLY A 64 0.21 -9.92 17.54
CA GLY A 64 1.13 -9.51 18.60
C GLY A 64 2.50 -10.19 18.51
N ASP A 65 2.55 -11.42 17.99
CA ASP A 65 3.78 -12.18 17.75
C ASP A 65 4.65 -11.56 16.64
N ILE A 66 4.03 -11.07 15.57
CA ILE A 66 4.71 -10.32 14.49
C ILE A 66 5.36 -9.07 15.07
N LEU A 67 4.62 -8.30 15.87
CA LEU A 67 5.16 -7.10 16.50
C LEU A 67 6.33 -7.44 17.44
N MET A 68 6.17 -8.48 18.26
CA MET A 68 7.19 -8.93 19.20
C MET A 68 8.47 -9.40 18.50
N HIS A 69 8.33 -10.10 17.36
CA HIS A 69 9.46 -10.53 16.53
C HIS A 69 10.32 -9.35 16.06
N PHE A 70 9.69 -8.32 15.47
CA PHE A 70 10.43 -7.15 14.99
C PHE A 70 10.96 -6.26 16.12
N GLN A 71 10.27 -6.19 17.26
CA GLN A 71 10.78 -5.48 18.45
C GLN A 71 12.03 -6.16 19.03
N LYS A 72 12.03 -7.49 19.12
CA LYS A 72 13.19 -8.26 19.56
C LYS A 72 14.39 -8.01 18.65
N ARG A 73 14.18 -8.11 17.32
CA ARG A 73 15.24 -7.83 16.33
C ARG A 73 15.74 -6.38 16.41
N ALA A 74 14.87 -5.41 16.65
CA ALA A 74 15.26 -4.00 16.81
C ALA A 74 16.00 -3.71 18.13
N SER A 75 16.00 -4.64 19.09
CA SER A 75 16.71 -4.50 20.37
C SER A 75 18.19 -4.90 20.26
N GLU A 76 18.61 -5.48 19.14
CA GLU A 76 20.00 -5.86 18.90
C GLU A 76 20.87 -4.60 18.61
N PRO A 77 22.14 -4.61 19.02
CA PRO A 77 23.06 -3.51 18.70
C PRO A 77 23.15 -3.28 17.19
N HIS A 78 23.08 -2.02 16.76
CA HIS A 78 23.10 -1.60 15.35
C HIS A 78 21.90 -2.06 14.50
N ALA A 79 20.85 -2.64 15.10
CA ALA A 79 19.66 -2.99 14.36
C ALA A 79 18.83 -1.76 13.95
N ALA A 80 18.20 -1.83 12.78
CA ALA A 80 17.26 -0.81 12.34
C ALA A 80 16.00 -0.79 13.24
N PRO A 81 15.27 0.32 13.37
CA PRO A 81 13.98 0.35 14.08
C PRO A 81 12.98 -0.64 13.49
N TYR A 82 12.11 -1.24 14.33
CA TYR A 82 11.16 -2.27 13.90
C TYR A 82 10.27 -1.83 12.73
N GLN A 83 9.85 -0.56 12.68
CA GLN A 83 9.06 -0.01 11.56
C GLN A 83 9.86 -0.04 10.24
N THR A 84 11.14 0.29 10.27
CA THR A 84 12.02 0.23 9.09
C THR A 84 12.18 -1.21 8.61
N GLN A 85 12.31 -2.16 9.54
CA GLN A 85 12.40 -3.58 9.22
C GLN A 85 11.12 -4.09 8.55
N ILE A 86 9.95 -3.76 9.10
CA ILE A 86 8.64 -4.11 8.52
C ILE A 86 8.53 -3.56 7.10
N ASN A 87 8.87 -2.29 6.89
CA ASN A 87 8.82 -1.68 5.57
C ASN A 87 9.78 -2.36 4.57
N ALA A 88 10.96 -2.81 5.02
CA ALA A 88 11.90 -3.52 4.18
C ALA A 88 11.37 -4.90 3.77
N GLU A 89 10.78 -5.65 4.71
CA GLU A 89 10.18 -6.96 4.41
C GLU A 89 8.98 -6.84 3.46
N LEU A 90 8.10 -5.85 3.66
CA LEU A 90 6.99 -5.60 2.75
C LEU A 90 7.47 -5.26 1.33
N ARG A 91 8.57 -4.49 1.19
CA ARG A 91 9.16 -4.21 -0.13
C ARG A 91 9.71 -5.46 -0.79
N LYS A 92 10.37 -6.35 -0.06
CA LYS A 92 10.88 -7.62 -0.62
C LYS A 92 9.76 -8.48 -1.17
N ILE A 93 8.62 -8.54 -0.47
CA ILE A 93 7.44 -9.27 -0.94
C ILE A 93 6.91 -8.64 -2.23
N MET A 94 6.74 -7.30 -2.25
CA MET A 94 6.32 -6.59 -3.46
C MET A 94 7.28 -6.82 -4.64
N GLU A 95 8.59 -6.78 -4.41
CA GLU A 95 9.60 -7.06 -5.44
C GLU A 95 9.50 -8.51 -5.92
N SER A 96 9.34 -9.46 -5.00
CA SER A 96 9.19 -10.88 -5.33
C SER A 96 7.93 -11.14 -6.18
N ASP A 97 6.81 -10.51 -5.83
CA ASP A 97 5.57 -10.60 -6.60
C ASP A 97 5.75 -10.02 -8.01
N LEU A 98 6.43 -8.88 -8.15
CA LEU A 98 6.76 -8.30 -9.46
C LEU A 98 7.65 -9.22 -10.32
N LEU A 99 8.60 -9.93 -9.71
CA LEU A 99 9.44 -10.91 -10.41
C LEU A 99 8.64 -12.15 -10.83
N ASN A 100 7.71 -12.60 -9.98
CA ASN A 100 6.88 -13.78 -10.21
C ASN A 100 5.77 -13.53 -11.24
N ASP A 101 5.16 -12.34 -11.23
CA ASP A 101 4.10 -11.92 -12.15
C ASP A 101 4.62 -11.47 -13.52
N ASN A 102 5.95 -11.37 -13.70
CA ASN A 102 6.56 -11.07 -14.98
C ASN A 102 7.05 -12.36 -15.66
N PRO A 103 6.23 -13.01 -16.51
CA PRO A 103 6.53 -14.32 -17.08
C PRO A 103 7.77 -14.34 -17.99
N LYS A 104 8.23 -13.16 -18.46
CA LYS A 104 9.47 -13.02 -19.22
C LYS A 104 10.70 -13.16 -18.32
N LEU A 105 10.70 -12.47 -17.18
CA LEU A 105 11.82 -12.47 -16.23
C LEU A 105 11.99 -13.86 -15.57
N SER A 106 10.89 -14.51 -15.23
CA SER A 106 10.88 -15.90 -14.75
C SER A 106 11.50 -16.89 -15.74
N LYS A 107 11.23 -16.72 -17.04
CA LYS A 107 11.82 -17.56 -18.10
C LYS A 107 13.30 -17.28 -18.28
N ASP A 108 13.70 -16.01 -18.29
CA ASP A 108 15.10 -15.62 -18.46
C ASP A 108 15.95 -16.13 -17.30
N VAL A 109 15.49 -15.97 -16.06
CA VAL A 109 16.20 -16.50 -14.87
C VAL A 109 16.30 -18.03 -14.91
N LYS A 110 15.24 -18.74 -15.31
CA LYS A 110 15.30 -20.21 -15.47
C LYS A 110 16.26 -20.64 -16.58
N ASN A 111 16.31 -19.88 -17.68
CA ASN A 111 17.22 -20.13 -18.79
C ASN A 111 18.67 -19.88 -18.39
N LEU A 112 18.95 -18.79 -17.66
CA LEU A 112 20.27 -18.47 -17.12
C LEU A 112 20.73 -19.50 -16.08
N ALA A 113 19.85 -19.90 -15.16
CA ALA A 113 20.12 -20.95 -14.16
C ALA A 113 20.34 -22.34 -14.78
N SER A 114 19.95 -22.55 -16.03
CA SER A 114 20.20 -23.78 -16.79
C SER A 114 21.42 -23.66 -17.72
N ASN A 115 21.97 -22.46 -17.89
CA ASN A 115 23.11 -22.21 -18.77
C ASN A 115 24.42 -22.52 -18.04
N LYS A 116 25.11 -23.58 -18.47
CA LYS A 116 26.36 -24.05 -17.88
C LYS A 116 27.50 -23.02 -17.95
N ASP A 117 27.58 -22.24 -19.02
CA ASP A 117 28.63 -21.22 -19.16
C ASP A 117 28.42 -20.08 -18.17
N PHE A 118 27.16 -19.70 -17.92
CA PHE A 118 26.80 -18.72 -16.91
C PHE A 118 27.11 -19.22 -15.50
N ILE A 119 26.71 -20.44 -15.16
CA ILE A 119 27.01 -21.04 -13.85
C ILE A 119 28.52 -21.11 -13.62
N ARG A 120 29.31 -21.46 -14.64
CA ARG A 120 30.77 -21.50 -14.55
C ARG A 120 31.35 -20.11 -14.28
N ALA A 121 30.93 -19.09 -15.04
CA ALA A 121 31.40 -17.72 -14.84
C ALA A 121 31.06 -17.18 -13.44
N VAL A 122 29.84 -17.46 -12.96
CA VAL A 122 29.43 -17.08 -11.60
C VAL A 122 30.24 -17.82 -10.54
N ALA A 123 30.50 -19.11 -10.72
CA ALA A 123 31.30 -19.90 -9.78
C ALA A 123 32.78 -19.44 -9.72
N GLU A 124 33.34 -19.03 -10.86
CA GLU A 124 34.68 -18.42 -10.92
C GLU A 124 34.71 -17.07 -10.19
N GLN A 125 33.69 -16.23 -10.40
CA GLN A 125 33.59 -14.92 -9.75
C GLN A 125 33.37 -15.03 -8.22
N ILE A 126 32.61 -16.02 -7.75
CA ILE A 126 32.45 -16.29 -6.31
C ILE A 126 33.77 -16.77 -5.70
N LYS A 127 34.53 -17.63 -6.40
CA LYS A 127 35.87 -18.05 -5.96
C LYS A 127 36.84 -16.89 -5.83
N GLU A 128 36.79 -15.92 -6.73
CA GLU A 128 37.62 -14.71 -6.64
C GLU A 128 37.26 -13.85 -5.43
N LEU A 129 36.00 -13.85 -5.01
CA LEU A 129 35.50 -13.09 -3.85
C LEU A 129 35.74 -13.79 -2.51
N GLU A 130 35.77 -15.13 -2.46
CA GLU A 130 36.08 -15.90 -1.24
C GLU A 130 37.58 -15.97 -0.90
N ILE A 131 38.45 -15.41 -1.74
CA ILE A 131 39.91 -15.33 -1.50
C ILE A 131 40.32 -14.00 -0.82
N VAL A 132 39.35 -13.14 -0.44
CA VAL A 132 39.57 -11.90 0.33
C VAL A 132 39.13 -12.04 1.78
#